data_AF-A0AAV0WI89-F1
#
_entry.id   AF-A0AAV0WI89-F1
#
_cell.length_a   1.000
_cell.length_b   1.000
_cell.length_c   1.000
_cell.angle_alpha   90.00
_cell.angle_beta   90.00
_cell.angle_gamma   90.00
#
_symmetry.space_group_name_H-M   'P 1'
#
loop_
_entity.id
_entity.type
_entity.pdbx_description
1 polymer ?
#
loop_
_entity_poly.entity_id
_entity_poly.type
_entity_poly.pdbx_seq_one_letter_code
_entity_poly.pdbx_strand_id
1 'polypeptide(L)'
;MIKAKHDDPSVLELVKQIEGTRNLDIETSKPRLQKAPQPPDLRHTEQTKKDSTTKSKPTPPEPQKSEMQMILLPYLRYPVTGVPTTVISKFVPSAFNMYYIIHLMDDVIRKNGYFKRQDAWHPFVSRLYFGIIFIIQTIRAEISAGVASKARRNFYTKFSRDYHPDTLPVPGPLVTLFECLTHCHPSSTLAATVTPYIPEILGPARADTLLDATAITAHQLILPNIPLLLGFTSTVTRAAPAAIPDYSNPATFSNAADRTINGHVFTQEDWNDIERSAKKKKKKSIK
;
A
#
# COMPACT_ATOMS: atom_id res chain seq x y z
N MET A 1 30.34 2.44 -39.92
CA MET A 1 30.86 1.64 -38.79
C MET A 1 31.05 2.61 -37.62
N ILE A 2 30.01 2.82 -36.80
CA ILE A 2 29.99 3.78 -35.68
C ILE A 2 29.64 2.98 -34.43
N LYS A 3 30.61 2.79 -33.53
CA LYS A 3 30.39 2.22 -32.19
C LYS A 3 30.24 3.39 -31.23
N ALA A 4 29.01 3.67 -30.78
CA ALA A 4 28.77 4.52 -29.63
C ALA A 4 28.90 3.65 -28.37
N LYS A 5 29.88 3.97 -27.52
CA LYS A 5 30.01 3.43 -26.16
C LYS A 5 29.14 4.29 -25.26
N HIS A 6 28.07 3.72 -24.71
CA HIS A 6 27.26 4.33 -23.65
C HIS A 6 27.80 3.77 -22.33
N ASP A 7 28.56 4.57 -21.60
CA ASP A 7 29.00 4.25 -20.25
C ASP A 7 27.88 4.66 -19.29
N ASP A 8 26.96 3.74 -19.01
CA ASP A 8 25.98 3.93 -17.94
C ASP A 8 26.66 3.70 -16.58
N PRO A 9 26.55 4.64 -15.63
CA PRO A 9 27.13 4.48 -14.31
C PRO A 9 26.52 3.26 -13.62
N SER A 10 27.38 2.43 -13.03
CA SER A 10 26.91 1.20 -12.40
C SER A 10 25.94 1.54 -11.27
N VAL A 11 24.86 0.76 -11.15
CA VAL A 11 23.83 0.90 -10.10
C VAL A 11 24.44 0.99 -8.69
N LEU A 12 25.64 0.45 -8.49
CA LEU A 12 26.42 0.53 -7.25
C LEU A 12 26.91 1.95 -6.90
N GLU A 13 27.21 2.80 -7.89
CA GLU A 13 27.58 4.20 -7.64
C GLU A 13 26.36 5.05 -7.26
N LEU A 14 25.22 4.81 -7.90
CA LEU A 14 23.95 5.44 -7.55
C LEU A 14 23.50 5.09 -6.13
N VAL A 15 23.67 3.83 -5.70
CA VAL A 15 23.36 3.42 -4.31
C VAL A 15 24.31 4.08 -3.30
N LYS A 16 25.61 4.18 -3.60
CA LYS A 16 26.57 4.89 -2.73
C LYS A 16 26.29 6.39 -2.60
N GLN A 17 25.80 7.01 -3.67
CA GLN A 17 25.40 8.43 -3.65
C GLN A 17 24.15 8.68 -2.79
N ILE A 18 23.23 7.70 -2.73
CA ILE A 18 22.02 7.77 -1.89
C ILE A 18 22.36 7.50 -0.42
N GLU A 19 23.30 6.60 -0.13
CA GLU A 19 23.71 6.29 1.26
C GLU A 19 24.56 7.41 1.90
N GLY A 20 25.33 8.18 1.11
CA GLY A 20 26.17 9.27 1.61
C GLY A 20 25.45 10.53 2.11
N THR A 21 24.12 10.62 1.96
CA THR A 21 23.34 11.82 2.36
C THR A 21 22.43 11.61 3.58
N ARG A 22 22.37 10.40 4.15
CA ARG A 22 21.64 10.14 5.40
C ARG A 22 22.59 10.06 6.59
N ASN A 23 22.78 11.20 7.26
CA ASN A 23 23.29 11.24 8.64
C ASN A 23 22.25 10.55 9.56
N LEU A 24 22.39 9.25 9.74
CA LEU A 24 21.52 8.39 10.58
C LEU A 24 21.75 8.58 12.10
N ASP A 25 22.68 9.43 12.51
CA ASP A 25 23.08 9.58 13.93
C ASP A 25 22.39 10.73 14.70
N ILE A 26 21.44 11.46 14.09
CA ILE A 26 20.78 12.59 14.79
C ILE A 26 19.45 12.18 15.49
N GLU A 27 18.79 11.09 15.07
CA GLU A 27 17.41 10.78 15.51
C GLU A 27 17.27 9.88 16.76
N THR A 28 18.36 9.48 17.43
CA THR A 28 18.27 8.75 18.73
C THR A 28 18.48 9.64 19.97
N SER A 29 18.49 10.96 19.78
CA SER A 29 18.49 11.94 20.86
C SER A 29 17.13 11.98 21.57
N LYS A 30 16.95 11.13 22.59
CA LYS A 30 15.80 11.22 23.52
C LYS A 30 15.66 12.67 24.02
N PRO A 31 14.46 13.28 24.00
CA PRO A 31 14.27 14.59 24.61
C PRO A 31 14.56 14.47 26.11
N ARG A 32 15.63 15.12 26.58
CA ARG A 32 15.81 15.40 28.00
C ARG A 32 14.61 16.23 28.44
N LEU A 33 13.75 15.63 29.28
CA LEU A 33 12.73 16.35 30.05
C LEU A 33 13.43 17.48 30.83
N GLN A 34 13.39 18.69 30.28
CA GLN A 34 13.73 19.89 31.02
C GLN A 34 12.66 20.05 32.09
N LYS A 35 13.12 19.97 33.34
CA LYS A 35 12.36 20.22 34.55
C LYS A 35 11.71 21.60 34.43
N ALA A 36 10.38 21.67 34.55
CA ALA A 36 9.63 22.92 34.48
C ALA A 36 10.21 23.96 35.46
N PRO A 37 10.46 25.20 35.02
CA PRO A 37 10.83 26.29 35.93
C PRO A 37 9.68 26.54 36.90
N GLN A 38 9.99 26.53 38.20
CA GLN A 38 9.05 26.99 39.22
C GLN A 38 8.73 28.48 38.98
N PRO A 39 7.48 28.91 39.19
CA PRO A 39 7.12 30.32 39.07
C PRO A 39 7.80 31.13 40.18
N PRO A 40 8.51 32.23 39.86
CA PRO A 40 9.00 33.16 40.87
C PRO A 40 7.83 33.95 41.46
N ASP A 41 7.86 34.02 42.78
CA ASP A 41 6.93 34.73 43.62
C ASP A 41 7.22 36.25 43.61
N LEU A 42 6.15 37.02 43.82
CA LEU A 42 6.11 38.42 44.32
C LEU A 42 6.60 39.61 43.47
N ARG A 43 5.63 40.51 43.26
CA ARG A 43 5.62 41.96 43.61
C ARG A 43 6.83 42.83 43.29
N HIS A 44 6.57 43.89 42.51
CA HIS A 44 6.84 45.32 42.74
C HIS A 44 6.84 46.01 41.36
N THR A 45 5.81 46.78 41.00
CA THR A 45 5.78 48.24 41.13
C THR A 45 7.10 48.91 40.78
N GLU A 46 7.24 49.42 39.55
CA GLU A 46 7.85 50.73 39.34
C GLU A 46 7.42 51.32 37.99
N GLN A 47 6.84 52.51 38.07
CA GLN A 47 6.52 53.38 36.95
C GLN A 47 7.81 54.10 36.52
N THR A 48 8.10 54.14 35.23
CA THR A 48 8.97 55.19 34.68
C THR A 48 8.38 55.74 33.38
N LYS A 49 8.21 57.06 33.42
CA LYS A 49 7.73 58.00 32.40
C LYS A 49 8.78 58.21 31.29
N LYS A 50 8.27 58.77 30.17
CA LYS A 50 8.97 59.56 29.12
C LYS A 50 9.83 58.74 28.15
N ASP A 51 9.84 58.98 26.83
CA ASP A 51 9.63 60.21 26.07
C ASP A 51 8.85 60.00 24.76
N SER A 52 8.18 61.08 24.35
CA SER A 52 7.54 61.24 23.05
C SER A 52 8.60 61.48 21.97
N THR A 53 8.67 60.57 21.00
CA THR A 53 9.29 60.88 19.71
C THR A 53 8.30 60.48 18.64
N THR A 54 7.82 61.48 17.91
CA THR A 54 6.85 61.40 16.82
C THR A 54 7.41 60.53 15.71
N LYS A 55 7.15 59.22 15.75
CA LYS A 55 7.41 58.29 14.64
C LYS A 55 6.24 58.35 13.67
N SER A 56 6.55 58.68 12.42
CA SER A 56 5.65 58.54 11.28
C SER A 56 5.02 57.16 11.28
N LYS A 57 3.69 57.13 11.14
CA LYS A 57 2.88 55.91 11.08
C LYS A 57 3.42 55.05 9.93
N PRO A 58 4.05 53.89 10.19
CA PRO A 58 4.43 52.99 9.11
C PRO A 58 3.15 52.50 8.46
N THR A 59 2.97 52.80 7.18
CA THR A 59 1.91 52.20 6.37
C THR A 59 2.03 50.69 6.53
N PRO A 60 0.97 49.99 7.00
CA PRO A 60 1.03 48.55 7.19
C PRO A 60 1.43 47.91 5.86
N PRO A 61 2.46 47.03 5.83
CA PRO A 61 2.84 46.35 4.61
C PRO A 61 1.58 45.64 4.09
N GLU A 62 1.21 45.97 2.86
CA GLU A 62 0.09 45.34 2.17
C GLU A 62 0.32 43.82 2.27
N PRO A 63 -0.59 43.07 2.91
CA PRO A 63 -0.37 41.65 3.16
C PRO A 63 -0.16 41.01 1.80
N GLN A 64 1.06 40.52 1.56
CA GLN A 64 1.37 39.73 0.37
C GLN A 64 0.41 38.57 0.36
N LYS A 65 -0.67 38.70 -0.43
CA LYS A 65 -1.64 37.65 -0.66
C LYS A 65 -0.83 36.52 -1.27
N SER A 66 -0.60 35.46 -0.49
CA SER A 66 0.10 34.28 -0.99
C SER A 66 -0.55 33.87 -2.29
N GLU A 67 0.21 33.58 -3.35
CA GLU A 67 -0.32 33.21 -4.68
C GLU A 67 -1.39 32.11 -4.61
N MET A 68 -1.33 31.27 -3.57
CA MET A 68 -2.35 30.27 -3.22
C MET A 68 -3.77 30.83 -3.05
N GLN A 69 -3.93 32.07 -2.58
CA GLN A 69 -5.22 32.76 -2.46
C GLN A 69 -5.78 33.20 -3.82
N MET A 70 -4.92 33.49 -4.80
CA MET A 70 -5.36 33.84 -6.16
C MET A 70 -5.94 32.62 -6.89
N ILE A 71 -5.41 31.42 -6.62
CA ILE A 71 -5.93 30.16 -7.17
C ILE A 71 -7.34 29.85 -6.62
N LEU A 72 -7.62 30.25 -5.38
CA LEU A 72 -8.90 30.02 -4.72
C LEU A 72 -9.97 31.08 -5.06
N LEU A 73 -9.58 32.21 -5.66
CA LEU A 73 -10.47 33.34 -5.96
C LEU A 73 -11.70 32.99 -6.84
N PRO A 74 -11.57 32.14 -7.89
CA PRO A 74 -12.72 31.69 -8.68
C PRO A 74 -13.70 30.82 -7.88
N TYR A 75 -13.19 30.05 -6.92
CA TYR A 75 -13.99 29.17 -6.07
C TYR A 75 -14.74 29.93 -4.97
N LEU A 76 -14.30 31.14 -4.61
CA LEU A 76 -15.05 32.01 -3.69
C LEU A 76 -16.39 32.48 -4.25
N ARG A 77 -16.57 32.49 -5.58
CA ARG A 77 -17.83 32.90 -6.24
C ARG A 77 -18.91 31.82 -6.23
N TYR A 78 -18.51 30.57 -6.06
CA TYR A 78 -19.42 29.45 -5.84
C TYR A 78 -19.25 29.05 -4.39
N PRO A 79 -20.04 29.60 -3.44
CA PRO A 79 -19.99 29.09 -2.08
C PRO A 79 -20.19 27.59 -2.19
N VAL A 80 -19.13 26.83 -1.84
CA VAL A 80 -19.22 25.38 -1.77
C VAL A 80 -20.13 25.12 -0.60
N THR A 81 -21.44 25.12 -0.87
CA THR A 81 -22.47 24.72 0.06
C THR A 81 -22.31 23.22 0.20
N GLY A 82 -21.38 22.82 1.06
CA GLY A 82 -21.18 21.44 1.39
C GLY A 82 -22.49 20.92 1.96
N VAL A 83 -23.13 20.01 1.23
CA VAL A 83 -24.21 19.22 1.80
C VAL A 83 -23.54 18.29 2.80
N PRO A 84 -23.82 18.39 4.11
CA PRO A 84 -23.24 17.49 5.07
C PRO A 84 -23.63 16.07 4.69
N THR A 85 -22.65 15.25 4.35
CA THR A 85 -22.90 13.84 4.08
C THR A 85 -22.85 13.11 5.42
N THR A 86 -23.99 12.55 5.83
CA THR A 86 -24.05 11.64 6.99
C THR A 86 -23.51 10.24 6.67
N VAL A 87 -23.23 9.99 5.38
CA VAL A 87 -22.82 8.68 4.87
C VAL A 87 -21.33 8.49 5.07
N ILE A 88 -20.97 7.46 5.83
CA ILE A 88 -19.58 7.03 6.04
C ILE A 88 -18.92 6.76 4.68
N SER A 89 -17.82 7.45 4.43
CA SER A 89 -17.07 7.34 3.19
C SER A 89 -16.15 6.12 3.24
N LYS A 90 -16.13 5.34 2.16
CA LYS A 90 -15.36 4.09 2.06
C LYS A 90 -14.31 4.23 0.96
N PHE A 91 -13.12 3.72 1.20
CA PHE A 91 -12.08 3.60 0.17
C PHE A 91 -11.48 2.20 0.16
N VAL A 92 -11.03 1.73 -1.01
CA VAL A 92 -10.34 0.43 -1.13
C VAL A 92 -8.84 0.67 -0.95
N PRO A 93 -8.21 0.17 0.13
CA PRO A 93 -6.78 0.38 0.34
C PRO A 93 -5.96 -0.43 -0.67
N SER A 94 -4.81 0.12 -1.08
CA SER A 94 -3.90 -0.51 -2.03
C SER A 94 -2.79 -1.28 -1.31
N ALA A 95 -2.62 -2.56 -1.65
CA ALA A 95 -1.57 -3.45 -1.17
C ALA A 95 -0.29 -3.41 -2.00
N PHE A 96 -0.23 -2.60 -3.08
CA PHE A 96 0.95 -2.53 -3.95
C PHE A 96 2.23 -2.18 -3.19
N ASN A 97 2.19 -1.12 -2.37
CA ASN A 97 3.35 -0.68 -1.59
C ASN A 97 3.76 -1.75 -0.56
N MET A 98 2.79 -2.44 0.04
CA MET A 98 3.05 -3.53 0.97
C MET A 98 3.84 -4.65 0.26
N TYR A 99 3.37 -5.12 -0.90
CA TYR A 99 4.05 -6.18 -1.65
C TYR A 99 5.40 -5.75 -2.21
N TYR A 100 5.56 -4.49 -2.58
CA TYR A 100 6.86 -3.95 -2.98
C TYR A 100 7.86 -4.03 -1.83
N ILE A 101 7.49 -3.58 -0.62
CA ILE A 101 8.35 -3.67 0.56
C ILE A 101 8.66 -5.13 0.91
N ILE A 102 7.65 -6.00 0.91
CA ILE A 102 7.84 -7.43 1.17
C ILE A 102 8.79 -8.04 0.14
N HIS A 103 8.67 -7.68 -1.15
CA HIS A 103 9.57 -8.17 -2.18
C HIS A 103 11.03 -7.77 -1.94
N LEU A 104 11.27 -6.52 -1.52
CA LEU A 104 12.62 -6.07 -1.16
C LEU A 104 13.15 -6.82 0.06
N MET A 105 12.32 -7.05 1.07
CA MET A 105 12.68 -7.85 2.24
C MET A 105 13.00 -9.30 1.84
N ASP A 106 12.16 -9.92 1.02
CA ASP A 106 12.35 -11.28 0.51
C ASP A 106 13.68 -11.38 -0.25
N ASP A 107 14.05 -10.36 -1.02
CA ASP A 107 15.32 -10.32 -1.75
C ASP A 107 16.54 -10.23 -0.83
N VAL A 108 16.46 -9.47 0.26
CA VAL A 108 17.52 -9.41 1.28
C VAL A 108 17.66 -10.76 1.98
N ILE A 109 16.55 -11.37 2.39
CA ILE A 109 16.54 -12.68 3.06
C ILE A 109 17.11 -13.75 2.13
N ARG A 110 16.69 -13.76 0.86
CA ARG A 110 17.17 -14.70 -0.17
C ARG A 110 18.67 -14.57 -0.44
N LYS A 111 19.26 -13.38 -0.34
CA LYS A 111 20.72 -13.19 -0.51
C LYS A 111 21.52 -13.65 0.70
N ASN A 112 20.90 -13.74 1.88
CA ASN A 112 21.55 -14.18 3.09
C ASN A 112 21.75 -15.72 3.11
N GLY A 113 23.01 -16.16 3.11
CA GLY A 113 23.36 -17.59 3.08
C GLY A 113 22.88 -18.38 4.31
N TYR A 114 22.66 -17.74 5.45
CA TYR A 114 22.12 -18.39 6.65
C TYR A 114 20.66 -18.82 6.42
N PHE A 115 19.84 -17.93 5.86
CA PHE A 115 18.43 -18.21 5.59
C PHE A 115 18.22 -19.25 4.49
N LYS A 116 19.13 -19.33 3.51
CA LYS A 116 19.09 -20.39 2.49
C LYS A 116 19.22 -21.80 3.06
N ARG A 117 19.83 -21.96 4.24
CA ARG A 117 19.98 -23.25 4.92
C ARG A 117 18.77 -23.61 5.79
N GLN A 118 17.84 -22.67 5.99
CA GLN A 118 16.60 -22.93 6.70
C GLN A 118 15.49 -23.22 5.69
N ASP A 119 15.07 -24.49 5.60
CA ASP A 119 14.04 -24.95 4.66
C ASP A 119 12.63 -24.36 4.92
N ALA A 120 12.47 -23.63 6.02
CA ALA A 120 11.16 -23.15 6.48
C ALA A 120 10.70 -21.84 5.84
N TRP A 121 11.58 -21.08 5.17
CA TRP A 121 11.22 -19.75 4.66
C TRP A 121 11.00 -19.75 3.14
N HIS A 122 9.85 -19.23 2.72
CA HIS A 122 9.52 -19.04 1.30
C HIS A 122 8.83 -17.67 1.10
N PRO A 123 9.18 -16.88 0.07
CA PRO A 123 8.55 -15.57 -0.23
C PRO A 123 7.02 -15.63 -0.36
N PHE A 124 6.50 -16.79 -0.72
CA PHE A 124 5.06 -17.02 -0.77
C PHE A 124 4.40 -16.94 0.61
N VAL A 125 5.05 -17.47 1.65
CA VAL A 125 4.52 -17.48 3.02
C VAL A 125 4.51 -16.07 3.60
N SER A 126 5.55 -15.27 3.36
CA SER A 126 5.59 -13.86 3.79
C SER A 126 4.45 -13.06 3.16
N ARG A 127 4.25 -13.20 1.84
CA ARG A 127 3.15 -12.53 1.12
C ARG A 127 1.77 -12.93 1.65
N LEU A 128 1.54 -14.22 1.89
CA LEU A 128 0.28 -14.71 2.43
C LEU A 128 0.04 -14.16 3.85
N TYR A 129 1.05 -14.25 4.71
CA TYR A 129 1.00 -13.77 6.09
C TYR A 129 0.63 -12.27 6.16
N PHE A 130 1.37 -11.42 5.46
CA PHE A 130 1.09 -9.98 5.48
C PHE A 130 -0.20 -9.60 4.75
N GLY A 131 -0.60 -10.36 3.73
CA GLY A 131 -1.91 -10.24 3.12
C GLY A 131 -3.05 -10.47 4.12
N ILE A 132 -2.94 -11.50 4.97
CA ILE A 132 -3.92 -11.78 6.02
C ILE A 132 -3.95 -10.64 7.03
N ILE A 133 -2.80 -10.16 7.52
CA ILE A 133 -2.74 -9.03 8.45
C ILE A 133 -3.39 -7.78 7.86
N PHE A 134 -3.15 -7.49 6.59
CA PHE A 134 -3.77 -6.37 5.88
C PHE A 134 -5.30 -6.46 5.89
N ILE A 135 -5.84 -7.64 5.64
CA ILE A 135 -7.29 -7.87 5.70
C ILE A 135 -7.82 -7.69 7.13
N ILE A 136 -7.15 -8.28 8.13
CA ILE A 136 -7.56 -8.18 9.53
C ILE A 136 -7.53 -6.72 10.02
N GLN A 137 -6.49 -5.97 9.69
CA GLN A 137 -6.37 -4.57 10.07
C GLN A 137 -7.45 -3.70 9.39
N THR A 138 -7.78 -3.98 8.13
CA THR A 138 -8.88 -3.30 7.44
C THR A 138 -10.23 -3.62 8.07
N ILE A 139 -10.50 -4.88 8.42
CA ILE A 139 -11.73 -5.28 9.13
C ILE A 139 -11.80 -4.60 10.51
N ARG A 140 -10.67 -4.52 11.22
CA ARG A 140 -10.60 -3.81 12.51
C ARG A 140 -10.99 -2.34 12.36
N ALA A 141 -10.51 -1.66 11.32
CA ALA A 141 -10.91 -0.29 11.01
C ALA A 141 -12.42 -0.17 10.68
N GLU A 142 -12.97 -1.10 9.90
CA GLU A 142 -14.42 -1.15 9.61
C GLU A 142 -15.27 -1.38 10.87
N ILE A 143 -14.79 -2.20 11.82
CA ILE A 143 -15.46 -2.45 13.10
C ILE A 143 -15.47 -1.17 13.93
N SER A 144 -14.33 -0.49 14.05
CA SER A 144 -14.21 0.78 14.78
C SER A 144 -15.08 1.89 14.18
N ALA A 145 -15.23 1.91 12.85
CA ALA A 145 -16.12 2.83 12.15
C ALA A 145 -17.61 2.40 12.21
N GLY A 146 -17.95 1.26 12.81
CA GLY A 146 -19.33 0.78 12.94
C GLY A 146 -19.95 0.21 11.66
N VAL A 147 -19.21 0.09 10.56
CA VAL A 147 -19.73 -0.34 9.24
C VAL A 147 -19.53 -1.81 8.92
N ALA A 148 -18.75 -2.54 9.72
CA ALA A 148 -18.45 -3.96 9.47
C ALA A 148 -19.73 -4.83 9.48
N SER A 149 -19.82 -5.77 8.54
CA SER A 149 -20.91 -6.75 8.51
C SER A 149 -20.83 -7.76 9.67
N LYS A 150 -21.95 -8.42 10.00
CA LYS A 150 -21.99 -9.47 11.05
C LYS A 150 -21.00 -10.60 10.77
N ALA A 151 -20.86 -11.02 9.51
CA ALA A 151 -19.92 -12.05 9.10
C ALA A 151 -18.46 -11.63 9.36
N ARG A 152 -18.09 -10.38 9.03
CA ARG A 152 -16.74 -9.84 9.28
C ARG A 152 -16.42 -9.72 10.76
N ARG A 153 -17.38 -9.24 11.57
CA ARG A 153 -17.23 -9.19 13.04
C ARG A 153 -17.01 -10.58 13.63
N ASN A 154 -17.78 -11.57 13.19
CA ASN A 154 -17.63 -12.96 13.63
C ASN A 154 -16.27 -13.54 13.24
N PHE A 155 -15.83 -13.30 12.00
CA PHE A 155 -14.52 -13.72 11.52
C PHE A 155 -13.39 -13.08 12.33
N TYR A 156 -13.42 -11.77 12.53
CA TYR A 156 -12.43 -11.05 13.35
C TYR A 156 -12.39 -11.55 14.79
N THR A 157 -13.55 -11.83 15.39
CA THR A 157 -13.65 -12.35 16.77
C THR A 157 -13.01 -13.74 16.89
N LYS A 158 -13.28 -14.64 15.92
CA LYS A 158 -12.64 -15.96 15.87
C LYS A 158 -11.13 -15.83 15.66
N PHE A 159 -10.72 -15.00 14.71
CA PHE A 159 -9.30 -14.78 14.42
C PHE A 159 -8.57 -14.24 15.65
N SER A 160 -9.10 -13.22 16.32
CA SER A 160 -8.47 -12.57 17.48
C SER A 160 -8.40 -13.49 18.71
N ARG A 161 -9.31 -14.46 18.81
CA ARG A 161 -9.29 -15.48 19.86
C ARG A 161 -8.13 -16.45 19.65
N ASP A 162 -7.91 -16.87 18.41
CA ASP A 162 -6.90 -17.88 18.08
C ASP A 162 -5.51 -17.25 17.85
N TYR A 163 -5.47 -15.99 17.42
CA TYR A 163 -4.26 -15.20 17.11
C TYR A 163 -4.41 -13.78 17.66
N HIS A 164 -3.75 -13.50 18.78
CA HIS A 164 -3.83 -12.18 19.41
C HIS A 164 -3.14 -11.12 18.53
N PRO A 165 -3.85 -10.09 18.00
CA PRO A 165 -3.29 -9.16 17.02
C PRO A 165 -2.01 -8.46 17.49
N ASP A 166 -1.93 -8.14 18.79
CA ASP A 166 -0.77 -7.44 19.37
C ASP A 166 0.48 -8.33 19.51
N THR A 167 0.35 -9.64 19.29
CA THR A 167 1.48 -10.58 19.32
C THR A 167 2.02 -10.92 17.94
N LEU A 168 1.33 -10.50 16.88
CA LEU A 168 1.72 -10.82 15.51
C LEU A 168 2.92 -9.96 15.09
N PRO A 169 4.06 -10.57 14.68
CA PRO A 169 5.22 -9.81 14.28
C PRO A 169 4.96 -9.01 12.99
N VAL A 170 5.28 -7.72 13.04
CA VAL A 170 5.26 -6.81 11.89
C VAL A 170 6.65 -6.18 11.73
N PRO A 171 7.31 -6.33 10.58
CA PRO A 171 8.58 -5.67 10.30
C PRO A 171 8.45 -4.16 10.37
N GLY A 172 9.47 -3.49 10.94
CA GLY A 172 9.53 -2.02 11.06
C GLY A 172 9.11 -1.26 9.79
N PRO A 173 9.63 -1.61 8.59
CA PRO A 173 9.25 -0.93 7.34
C PRO A 173 7.76 -0.99 6.98
N LEU A 174 7.01 -1.96 7.51
CA LEU A 174 5.58 -2.14 7.26
C LEU A 174 4.70 -1.50 8.34
N VAL A 175 5.25 -1.11 9.49
CA VAL A 175 4.47 -0.57 10.62
C VAL A 175 3.66 0.65 10.19
N THR A 176 4.30 1.65 9.57
CA THR A 176 3.61 2.87 9.10
C THR A 176 2.51 2.56 8.10
N LEU A 177 2.70 1.56 7.23
CA LEU A 177 1.67 1.16 6.27
C LEU A 177 0.43 0.63 6.99
N PHE A 178 0.61 -0.23 8.01
CA PHE A 178 -0.52 -0.77 8.79
C PHE A 178 -1.17 0.27 9.71
N GLU A 179 -0.40 1.23 10.22
CA GLU A 179 -0.95 2.38 10.98
C GLU A 179 -1.86 3.25 10.10
N CYS A 180 -1.52 3.43 8.82
CA CYS A 180 -2.38 4.13 7.87
C CYS A 180 -3.67 3.38 7.53
N LEU A 181 -3.76 2.07 7.79
CA LEU A 181 -5.00 1.28 7.64
C LEU A 181 -5.89 1.46 8.87
N THR A 182 -6.35 2.69 9.06
CA THR A 182 -7.28 3.05 10.12
C THR A 182 -8.44 3.86 9.55
N HIS A 183 -9.51 3.99 10.32
CA HIS A 183 -10.56 4.96 10.03
C HIS A 183 -10.12 6.34 10.54
N CYS A 184 -10.56 7.40 9.87
CA CYS A 184 -10.33 8.77 10.32
C CYS A 184 -11.65 9.54 10.42
N HIS A 185 -11.69 10.46 11.38
CA HIS A 185 -12.77 11.42 11.55
C HIS A 185 -12.23 12.78 11.08
N PRO A 186 -12.61 13.26 9.88
CA PRO A 186 -12.19 14.57 9.41
C PRO A 186 -12.64 15.66 10.39
N SER A 187 -11.84 16.71 10.55
CA SER A 187 -12.22 17.87 11.38
C SER A 187 -13.37 18.69 10.78
N SER A 188 -13.63 18.51 9.49
CA SER A 188 -14.73 19.18 8.79
C SER A 188 -16.07 18.57 9.19
N THR A 189 -17.02 19.42 9.58
CA THR A 189 -18.41 19.02 9.87
C THR A 189 -19.17 18.51 8.64
N LEU A 190 -18.60 18.72 7.44
CA LEU A 190 -19.21 18.34 6.18
C LEU A 190 -18.91 16.88 5.79
N ALA A 191 -17.88 16.28 6.38
CA ALA A 191 -17.41 14.95 6.01
C ALA A 191 -17.66 13.96 7.15
N ALA A 192 -18.36 12.87 6.85
CA ALA A 192 -18.46 11.74 7.75
C ALA A 192 -17.10 11.03 7.92
N THR A 193 -17.07 10.06 8.85
CA THR A 193 -15.97 9.12 9.02
C THR A 193 -15.55 8.53 7.67
N VAL A 194 -14.25 8.47 7.44
CA VAL A 194 -13.66 7.78 6.28
C VAL A 194 -13.03 6.49 6.79
N THR A 195 -13.36 5.37 6.17
CA THR A 195 -12.85 4.05 6.58
C THR A 195 -12.37 3.25 5.39
N PRO A 196 -11.27 2.49 5.52
CA PRO A 196 -10.93 1.50 4.51
C PRO A 196 -12.04 0.45 4.44
N TYR A 197 -12.21 -0.11 3.25
CA TYR A 197 -13.21 -1.12 2.95
C TYR A 197 -12.62 -2.18 2.03
N ILE A 198 -12.90 -3.45 2.36
CA ILE A 198 -12.60 -4.56 1.47
C ILE A 198 -13.88 -4.92 0.70
N PRO A 199 -13.89 -4.84 -0.64
CA PRO A 199 -14.94 -5.43 -1.48
C PRO A 199 -15.12 -6.91 -1.20
N GLU A 200 -16.27 -7.49 -1.53
CA GLU A 200 -16.42 -8.94 -1.41
C GLU A 200 -15.39 -9.66 -2.29
N ILE A 201 -14.44 -10.32 -1.63
CA ILE A 201 -13.35 -11.04 -2.29
C ILE A 201 -13.88 -12.42 -2.68
N LEU A 202 -13.71 -12.78 -3.94
CA LEU A 202 -14.00 -14.13 -4.41
C LEU A 202 -13.07 -15.13 -3.72
N GLY A 203 -13.63 -16.22 -3.20
CA GLY A 203 -12.85 -17.27 -2.56
C GLY A 203 -11.84 -17.95 -3.50
N PRO A 204 -10.92 -18.77 -2.97
CA PRO A 204 -9.86 -19.42 -3.74
C PRO A 204 -10.37 -20.33 -4.87
N ALA A 205 -11.59 -20.85 -4.73
CA ALA A 205 -12.26 -21.65 -5.77
C ALA A 205 -12.55 -20.89 -7.07
N ARG A 206 -12.52 -19.54 -7.02
CA ARG A 206 -12.75 -18.65 -8.16
C ARG A 206 -11.53 -17.78 -8.48
N ALA A 207 -10.34 -18.24 -8.10
CA ALA A 207 -9.10 -17.52 -8.33
C ALA A 207 -8.81 -17.27 -9.82
N ASP A 208 -9.28 -18.15 -10.70
CA ASP A 208 -9.25 -18.04 -12.16
C ASP A 208 -9.91 -16.74 -12.66
N THR A 209 -11.04 -16.37 -12.06
CA THR A 209 -11.80 -15.18 -12.44
C THR A 209 -11.14 -13.86 -12.01
N LEU A 210 -10.18 -13.91 -11.07
CA LEU A 210 -9.44 -12.72 -10.61
C LEU A 210 -8.42 -12.23 -11.64
N LEU A 211 -8.02 -13.08 -12.58
CA LEU A 211 -7.08 -12.75 -13.65
C LEU A 211 -7.77 -12.17 -14.89
N ASP A 212 -9.10 -12.25 -14.97
CA ASP A 212 -9.85 -11.67 -16.08
C ASP A 212 -9.91 -10.14 -15.89
N ALA A 213 -9.17 -9.43 -16.75
CA ALA A 213 -8.96 -7.98 -16.71
C ALA A 213 -10.19 -7.15 -17.13
N THR A 214 -11.40 -7.63 -16.82
CA THR A 214 -12.62 -6.85 -16.99
C THR A 214 -12.65 -5.68 -15.99
N ALA A 215 -13.29 -4.57 -16.35
CA ALA A 215 -13.29 -3.34 -15.55
C ALA A 215 -13.81 -3.52 -14.11
N ILE A 216 -14.60 -4.57 -13.85
CA ILE A 216 -15.25 -4.84 -12.55
C ILE A 216 -14.24 -5.40 -11.52
N THR A 217 -13.12 -5.98 -11.96
CA THR A 217 -12.14 -6.65 -11.08
C THR A 217 -10.90 -5.80 -10.79
N ALA A 218 -10.81 -4.57 -11.30
CA ALA A 218 -9.63 -3.71 -11.12
C ALA A 218 -9.27 -3.47 -9.63
N HIS A 219 -10.28 -3.35 -8.76
CA HIS A 219 -10.07 -3.22 -7.32
C HIS A 219 -9.53 -4.49 -6.66
N GLN A 220 -9.71 -5.66 -7.28
CA GLN A 220 -9.17 -6.92 -6.74
C GLN A 220 -7.66 -7.04 -7.01
N LEU A 221 -7.16 -6.41 -8.07
CA LEU A 221 -5.73 -6.37 -8.38
C LEU A 221 -4.93 -5.50 -7.40
N ILE A 222 -5.58 -4.52 -6.76
CA ILE A 222 -4.94 -3.65 -5.78
C ILE A 222 -4.99 -4.23 -4.35
N LEU A 223 -5.77 -5.28 -4.11
CA LEU A 223 -5.90 -5.92 -2.80
C LEU A 223 -4.87 -7.05 -2.64
N PRO A 224 -4.63 -7.54 -1.41
CA PRO A 224 -3.85 -8.75 -1.22
C PRO A 224 -4.45 -9.93 -1.99
N ASN A 225 -3.67 -10.50 -2.90
CA ASN A 225 -4.06 -11.59 -3.80
C ASN A 225 -4.17 -12.97 -3.09
N ILE A 226 -4.64 -13.00 -1.84
CA ILE A 226 -4.76 -14.22 -1.02
C ILE A 226 -5.53 -15.34 -1.74
N PRO A 227 -6.69 -15.12 -2.39
CA PRO A 227 -7.39 -16.21 -3.05
C PRO A 227 -6.60 -16.79 -4.21
N LEU A 228 -5.85 -15.95 -4.94
CA LEU A 228 -4.97 -16.40 -6.02
C LEU A 228 -3.80 -17.23 -5.48
N LEU A 229 -3.18 -16.78 -4.39
CA LEU A 229 -2.12 -17.52 -3.71
C LEU A 229 -2.66 -18.89 -3.24
N LEU A 230 -3.78 -18.90 -2.51
CA LEU A 230 -4.40 -20.13 -2.01
C LEU A 230 -4.84 -21.07 -3.14
N GLY A 231 -5.45 -20.53 -4.20
CA GLY A 231 -5.85 -21.27 -5.40
C GLY A 231 -4.65 -21.90 -6.12
N PHE A 232 -3.54 -21.16 -6.22
CA PHE A 232 -2.28 -21.68 -6.75
C PHE A 232 -1.74 -22.83 -5.88
N THR A 233 -1.68 -22.67 -4.56
CA THR A 233 -1.22 -23.76 -3.67
C THR A 233 -2.14 -24.98 -3.71
N SER A 234 -3.46 -24.77 -3.79
CA SER A 234 -4.40 -25.88 -3.94
C SER A 234 -4.21 -26.61 -5.27
N THR A 235 -3.85 -25.88 -6.33
CA THR A 235 -3.55 -26.49 -7.63
C THR A 235 -2.26 -27.30 -7.56
N VAL A 236 -1.19 -26.73 -6.99
CA VAL A 236 0.11 -27.41 -6.87
C VAL A 236 0.01 -28.67 -5.99
N THR A 237 -0.69 -28.60 -4.88
CA THR A 237 -0.85 -29.74 -3.95
C THR A 237 -1.72 -30.87 -4.50
N ARG A 238 -2.65 -30.56 -5.41
CA ARG A 238 -3.55 -31.55 -6.03
C ARG A 238 -3.06 -32.03 -7.40
N ALA A 239 -2.05 -31.38 -7.97
CA ALA A 239 -1.44 -31.81 -9.21
C ALA A 239 -0.77 -33.18 -9.00
N ALA A 240 -1.07 -34.14 -9.89
CA ALA A 240 -0.40 -35.43 -9.86
C ALA A 240 1.10 -35.20 -10.04
N PRO A 241 2.00 -35.88 -9.28
CA PRO A 241 3.45 -35.66 -9.38
C PRO A 241 3.99 -35.81 -10.81
N ALA A 242 3.39 -36.70 -11.61
CA ALA A 242 3.71 -36.91 -13.03
C ALA A 242 3.13 -35.85 -13.99
N ALA A 243 2.24 -34.98 -13.50
CA ALA A 243 1.58 -33.92 -14.26
C ALA A 243 1.99 -32.50 -13.83
N ILE A 244 2.88 -32.36 -12.84
CA ILE A 244 3.47 -31.07 -12.49
C ILE A 244 4.50 -30.74 -13.57
N PRO A 245 4.28 -29.68 -14.38
CA PRO A 245 5.26 -29.29 -15.37
C PRO A 245 6.57 -28.89 -14.67
N ASP A 246 7.71 -29.38 -15.14
CA ASP A 246 9.01 -28.96 -14.61
C ASP A 246 9.29 -27.50 -15.01
N TYR A 247 8.93 -26.56 -14.14
CA TYR A 247 9.11 -25.13 -14.38
C TYR A 247 10.58 -24.67 -14.36
N SER A 248 11.53 -25.56 -14.05
CA SER A 248 12.96 -25.28 -14.19
C SER A 248 13.50 -25.55 -15.61
N ASN A 249 12.78 -26.35 -16.40
CA ASN A 249 13.12 -26.63 -17.78
C ASN A 249 12.54 -25.54 -18.72
N PRO A 250 13.37 -24.77 -19.45
CA PRO A 250 12.89 -23.77 -20.40
C PRO A 250 11.99 -24.36 -21.49
N ALA A 251 12.18 -25.64 -21.82
CA ALA A 251 11.32 -26.36 -22.75
C ALA A 251 9.88 -26.47 -22.23
N THR A 252 9.64 -26.36 -20.92
CA THR A 252 8.30 -26.34 -20.32
C THR A 252 7.48 -25.12 -20.74
N PHE A 253 8.16 -24.04 -21.14
CA PHE A 253 7.58 -22.84 -21.74
C PHE A 253 7.78 -22.79 -23.27
N SER A 254 8.27 -23.88 -23.88
CA SER A 254 8.46 -23.94 -25.33
C SER A 254 7.13 -24.06 -26.05
N ASN A 255 6.94 -23.19 -27.04
CA ASN A 255 5.78 -23.14 -27.93
C ASN A 255 5.87 -24.18 -29.06
N ALA A 256 6.77 -25.15 -28.98
CA ALA A 256 7.02 -26.11 -30.05
C ALA A 256 5.96 -27.23 -30.13
N ALA A 257 5.12 -27.40 -29.11
CA ALA A 257 4.08 -28.44 -29.08
C ALA A 257 2.87 -28.02 -28.24
N ASP A 258 1.71 -28.60 -28.55
CA ASP A 258 0.50 -28.51 -27.75
C ASP A 258 0.75 -29.01 -26.33
N ARG A 259 0.22 -28.31 -25.32
CA ARG A 259 0.36 -28.71 -23.92
C ARG A 259 -0.97 -28.72 -23.22
N THR A 260 -1.23 -29.80 -22.51
CA THR A 260 -2.40 -29.90 -21.64
C THR A 260 -1.99 -29.54 -20.22
N ILE A 261 -2.46 -28.40 -19.72
CA ILE A 261 -2.22 -27.98 -18.33
C ILE A 261 -3.56 -28.06 -17.60
N ASN A 262 -3.65 -28.90 -16.57
CA ASN A 262 -4.87 -29.10 -15.78
C ASN A 262 -6.11 -29.46 -16.62
N GLY A 263 -5.95 -30.29 -17.66
CA GLY A 263 -7.05 -30.72 -18.52
C GLY A 263 -7.45 -29.73 -19.63
N HIS A 264 -6.84 -28.53 -19.67
CA HIS A 264 -6.99 -27.59 -20.78
C HIS A 264 -5.86 -27.76 -21.77
N VAL A 265 -6.21 -28.09 -23.01
CA VAL A 265 -5.26 -28.16 -24.13
C VAL A 265 -4.99 -26.75 -24.62
N PHE A 266 -3.75 -26.28 -24.42
CA PHE A 266 -3.24 -25.07 -25.04
C PHE A 266 -2.53 -25.48 -26.32
N THR A 267 -3.14 -25.16 -27.45
CA THR A 267 -2.54 -25.46 -28.75
C THR A 267 -1.32 -24.57 -29.00
N GLN A 268 -0.35 -25.12 -29.72
CA GLN A 268 0.52 -24.47 -30.70
C GLN A 268 0.42 -22.94 -30.77
N GLU A 269 -0.69 -22.55 -31.39
CA GLU A 269 -1.02 -21.23 -31.90
C GLU A 269 -1.48 -20.25 -30.80
N ASP A 270 -1.86 -20.73 -29.63
CA ASP A 270 -2.46 -19.91 -28.57
C ASP A 270 -1.43 -19.31 -27.60
N TRP A 271 -0.12 -19.50 -27.85
CA TRP A 271 0.96 -18.99 -27.00
C TRP A 271 1.66 -17.74 -27.53
N ASN A 272 1.45 -17.35 -28.79
CA ASN A 272 2.01 -16.10 -29.32
C ASN A 272 1.14 -14.90 -28.90
N ASP A 273 1.73 -13.93 -28.20
CA ASP A 273 1.03 -12.71 -27.75
C ASP A 273 0.41 -11.91 -28.90
N ILE A 274 1.03 -11.97 -30.08
CA ILE A 274 0.54 -11.36 -31.32
C ILE A 274 -0.78 -12.03 -31.77
N GLU A 275 -0.88 -13.35 -31.71
CA GLU A 275 -2.05 -14.11 -32.16
C GLU A 275 -3.20 -14.05 -31.14
N ARG A 276 -2.89 -14.01 -29.83
CA ARG A 276 -3.88 -13.70 -28.78
C ARG A 276 -4.52 -12.33 -28.97
N SER A 277 -3.73 -11.33 -29.36
CA SER A 277 -4.22 -9.97 -29.60
C SER A 277 -5.06 -9.86 -30.89
N ALA A 278 -4.74 -10.65 -31.92
CA ALA A 278 -5.50 -10.72 -33.17
C ALA A 278 -6.87 -11.43 -33.00
N LYS A 279 -6.94 -12.55 -32.25
CA LYS A 279 -8.21 -13.25 -31.96
C LYS A 279 -9.15 -12.37 -31.11
N LYS A 280 -8.63 -11.54 -30.19
CA LYS A 280 -9.43 -10.55 -29.43
C LYS A 280 -10.05 -9.47 -30.33
N LYS A 281 -9.39 -9.04 -31.40
CA LYS A 281 -9.95 -8.08 -32.37
C LYS A 281 -11.06 -8.70 -33.23
N LYS A 282 -10.90 -9.95 -33.68
CA LYS A 282 -11.89 -10.65 -34.51
C LYS A 282 -13.22 -10.91 -33.76
N LYS A 283 -13.16 -11.25 -32.47
CA LYS A 283 -14.38 -11.43 -31.63
C LYS A 283 -15.15 -10.13 -31.35
N LYS A 284 -14.51 -8.96 -31.43
CA LYS A 284 -15.21 -7.65 -31.32
C LYS A 284 -15.95 -7.22 -32.59
N SER A 285 -15.68 -7.86 -33.73
CA SER A 285 -16.29 -7.53 -35.03
C SER A 285 -17.58 -8.31 -35.34
N ILE A 286 -18.00 -9.23 -34.46
CA ILE A 286 -19.19 -10.09 -34.64
C ILE A 286 -20.27 -9.74 -33.61
N LYS A 287 -20.38 -8.47 -33.22
CA LYS A 287 -21.51 -7.94 -32.46
C LYS A 287 -21.93 -6.61 -33.03
#